data_AF-A0A851PU61-F1
#
_entry.id   AF-A0A851PU61-F1
#
_cell.length_a   1.000
_cell.length_b   1.000
_cell.length_c   1.000
_cell.angle_alpha   90.00
_cell.angle_beta   90.00
_cell.angle_gamma   90.00
#
_symmetry.space_group_name_H-M   'P 1'
#
loop_
_entity.id
_entity.type
_entity.pdbx_description
1 polymer ?
#
loop_
_entity_poly.entity_id
_entity_poly.type
_entity_poly.pdbx_seq_one_letter_code
_entity_poly.pdbx_strand_id
1 'polypeptide(L)'
;KMFVGGLSWDTSKKDLKDYFTKFGEVTDCTIKMDPNTGRSRGFGFILFKEPGSVEKVLEQKEHRLDGRLIDPKKAMAMKKDPVKKIFVGGLNPEATEEKIREYFGEFGEIEAIELPMDPKTNKRRGFVFITFKEEDPVKKVLEKKFHNVSGSKCEIKVAQPKEVYQQQQFSSGGGRGSYGGRGRG
;
A
#
# COMPACT_ATOMS: atom_id res chain seq x y z
N LYS A 1 -2.14 13.22 -9.16
CA LYS A 1 -2.82 12.83 -7.89
C LYS A 1 -2.03 13.42 -6.72
N MET A 2 -2.73 13.90 -5.70
CA MET A 2 -2.20 14.62 -4.54
C MET A 2 -2.81 14.05 -3.26
N PHE A 3 -2.02 13.98 -2.20
CA PHE A 3 -2.47 13.64 -0.86
C PHE A 3 -2.75 14.94 -0.11
N VAL A 4 -3.81 14.99 0.69
CA VAL A 4 -4.14 16.15 1.51
C VAL A 4 -4.34 15.68 2.95
N GLY A 5 -3.39 16.00 3.82
CA GLY A 5 -3.47 15.72 5.25
C GLY A 5 -4.05 16.90 6.04
N GLY A 6 -4.43 16.66 7.30
CA GLY A 6 -4.88 17.72 8.21
C GLY A 6 -6.30 18.22 7.96
N LEU A 7 -7.11 17.47 7.21
CA LEU A 7 -8.51 17.82 6.97
C LEU A 7 -9.32 17.83 8.26
N SER A 8 -10.33 18.68 8.32
CA SER A 8 -11.29 18.64 9.41
C SER A 8 -12.12 17.36 9.34
N TRP A 9 -12.71 16.97 10.47
CA TRP A 9 -13.57 15.79 10.50
C TRP A 9 -14.88 16.01 9.74
N ASP A 10 -15.33 17.27 9.70
CA ASP A 10 -16.54 17.72 9.01
C ASP A 10 -16.29 18.12 7.55
N THR A 11 -15.03 18.14 7.11
CA THR A 11 -14.68 18.49 5.73
C THR A 11 -15.33 17.50 4.75
N SER A 12 -16.11 18.01 3.81
CA SER A 12 -16.75 17.20 2.78
C SER A 12 -15.95 17.13 1.48
N LYS A 13 -16.27 16.15 0.63
CA LYS A 13 -15.67 15.99 -0.71
C LYS A 13 -15.92 17.25 -1.56
N LYS A 14 -17.04 17.95 -1.33
CA LYS A 14 -17.40 19.18 -2.02
C LYS A 14 -16.50 20.34 -1.60
N ASP A 15 -16.33 20.57 -0.31
CA ASP A 15 -15.46 21.66 0.22
C ASP A 15 -14.02 21.51 -0.27
N LEU A 16 -13.53 20.26 -0.24
CA LEU A 16 -12.23 19.90 -0.76
C LEU A 16 -12.13 20.23 -2.27
N LYS A 17 -13.13 19.84 -3.06
CA LYS A 17 -13.15 20.13 -4.51
C LYS A 17 -13.19 21.63 -4.78
N ASP A 18 -14.06 22.36 -4.10
CA ASP A 18 -14.24 23.81 -4.29
C ASP A 18 -12.96 24.58 -3.93
N TYR A 19 -12.27 24.18 -2.85
CA TYR A 19 -11.00 24.80 -2.47
C TYR A 19 -9.89 24.55 -3.50
N PHE A 20 -9.72 23.30 -3.91
CA PHE A 20 -8.61 22.93 -4.81
C PHE A 20 -8.87 23.30 -6.28
N THR A 21 -10.12 23.52 -6.68
CA THR A 21 -10.48 24.03 -8.01
C THR A 21 -9.83 25.39 -8.32
N LYS A 22 -9.44 26.17 -7.29
CA LYS A 22 -8.68 27.42 -7.43
C LYS A 22 -7.29 27.25 -8.05
N PHE A 23 -6.69 26.08 -7.90
CA PHE A 23 -5.36 25.77 -8.44
C PHE A 23 -5.42 25.02 -9.77
N GLY A 24 -6.57 24.42 -10.08
CA GLY A 24 -6.89 23.84 -11.38
C GLY A 24 -8.04 22.85 -11.33
N GLU A 25 -8.41 22.31 -12.49
CA GLU A 25 -9.57 21.43 -12.64
C GLU A 25 -9.38 20.11 -11.87
N VAL A 26 -10.23 19.87 -10.87
CA VAL A 26 -10.24 18.63 -10.08
C VAL A 26 -11.13 17.59 -10.75
N THR A 27 -10.52 16.54 -11.28
CA THR A 27 -11.19 15.38 -11.88
C THR A 27 -11.86 14.50 -10.82
N ASP A 28 -11.16 14.20 -9.73
CA ASP A 28 -11.72 13.41 -8.63
C ASP A 28 -11.15 13.84 -7.28
N CYS A 29 -11.92 13.61 -6.22
CA CYS A 29 -11.49 13.84 -4.85
C CYS A 29 -12.02 12.71 -3.96
N THR A 30 -11.26 12.27 -2.97
CA THR A 30 -11.67 11.16 -2.11
C THR A 30 -11.22 11.45 -0.69
N ILE A 31 -12.15 11.46 0.26
CA ILE A 31 -11.83 11.58 1.70
C ILE A 31 -11.80 10.17 2.28
N LYS A 32 -10.74 9.85 3.02
CA LYS A 32 -10.63 8.55 3.67
C LYS A 32 -11.38 8.60 5.00
N MET A 33 -12.45 7.81 5.08
CA MET A 33 -13.25 7.63 6.28
C MET A 33 -12.85 6.30 6.95
N ASP A 34 -13.02 6.25 8.26
CA ASP A 34 -12.88 5.04 9.04
C ASP A 34 -14.07 4.11 8.74
N PRO A 35 -13.85 2.85 8.33
CA PRO A 35 -14.92 1.96 7.91
C PRO A 35 -15.81 1.47 9.06
N ASN A 36 -15.33 1.56 10.32
CA ASN A 36 -16.11 1.10 11.48
C ASN A 36 -16.98 2.23 12.04
N THR A 37 -16.45 3.46 12.06
CA THR A 37 -17.12 4.60 12.69
C THR A 37 -17.73 5.60 11.70
N GLY A 38 -17.42 5.47 10.40
CA GLY A 38 -17.84 6.42 9.36
C GLY A 38 -17.19 7.80 9.47
N ARG A 39 -16.32 8.04 10.46
CA ARG A 39 -15.68 9.34 10.68
C ARG A 39 -14.53 9.57 9.70
N SER A 40 -14.35 10.82 9.28
CA SER A 40 -13.19 11.21 8.49
C SER A 40 -11.89 10.92 9.25
N ARG A 41 -10.92 10.31 8.58
CA ARG A 41 -9.58 10.07 9.13
C ARG A 41 -8.69 11.32 9.10
N GLY A 42 -9.24 12.47 8.68
CA GLY A 42 -8.51 13.73 8.60
C GLY A 42 -7.55 13.80 7.40
N PHE A 43 -7.74 12.96 6.38
CA PHE A 43 -6.96 13.03 5.15
C PHE A 43 -7.75 12.54 3.93
N GLY A 44 -7.30 12.97 2.76
CA GLY A 44 -7.91 12.66 1.48
C GLY A 44 -6.92 12.68 0.33
N PHE A 45 -7.46 12.46 -0.87
CA PHE A 45 -6.72 12.48 -2.13
C PHE A 45 -7.45 13.33 -3.15
N ILE A 46 -6.69 14.05 -3.97
CA ILE A 46 -7.20 14.85 -5.07
C ILE A 46 -6.52 14.43 -6.37
N LEU A 47 -7.31 14.31 -7.42
CA LEU A 47 -6.85 14.06 -8.77
C LEU A 47 -7.15 15.32 -9.58
N PHE A 48 -6.12 16.08 -9.89
CA PHE A 48 -6.18 17.12 -10.90
C PHE A 48 -6.16 16.53 -12.29
N LYS A 49 -6.81 17.22 -13.23
CA LYS A 49 -6.73 16.93 -14.66
C LYS A 49 -5.33 17.20 -15.20
N GLU A 50 -4.74 18.32 -14.78
CA GLU A 50 -3.42 18.75 -15.22
C GLU A 50 -2.37 18.53 -14.12
N PRO A 51 -1.16 18.05 -14.46
CA PRO A 51 -0.08 17.91 -13.49
C PRO A 51 0.40 19.27 -12.95
N GLY A 52 0.33 20.33 -13.76
CA GLY A 52 0.74 21.69 -13.35
C GLY A 52 -0.10 22.27 -12.20
N SER A 53 -1.34 21.79 -12.01
CA SER A 53 -2.16 22.19 -10.85
C SER A 53 -1.57 21.71 -9.52
N VAL A 54 -0.90 20.55 -9.52
CA VAL A 54 -0.22 20.03 -8.32
C VAL A 54 0.95 20.94 -7.93
N GLU A 55 1.68 21.46 -8.92
CA GLU A 55 2.82 22.36 -8.67
C GLU A 55 2.35 23.68 -8.07
N LYS A 56 1.27 24.27 -8.61
CA LYS A 56 0.66 25.49 -8.06
C LYS A 56 0.20 25.34 -6.61
N VAL A 57 -0.32 24.18 -6.24
CA VAL A 57 -0.67 23.88 -4.85
C VAL A 57 0.60 23.87 -4.00
N LEU A 58 1.63 23.12 -4.40
CA LEU A 58 2.87 22.99 -3.61
C LEU A 58 3.68 24.29 -3.51
N GLU A 59 3.51 25.20 -4.47
CA GLU A 59 4.13 26.53 -4.45
C GLU A 59 3.56 27.38 -3.30
N GLN A 60 2.33 27.10 -2.88
CA GLN A 60 1.73 27.75 -1.72
C GLN A 60 2.19 27.06 -0.43
N LYS A 61 2.87 27.83 0.44
CA LYS A 61 3.42 27.30 1.71
C LYS A 61 2.37 26.88 2.73
N GLU A 62 1.20 27.52 2.72
CA GLU A 62 0.16 27.31 3.71
C GLU A 62 -1.19 27.20 3.03
N HIS A 63 -1.95 26.16 3.40
CA HIS A 63 -3.31 25.96 2.95
C HIS A 63 -4.22 25.80 4.15
N ARG A 64 -5.40 26.43 4.08
CA ARG A 64 -6.36 26.42 5.18
C ARG A 64 -7.75 26.10 4.67
N LEU A 65 -8.38 25.11 5.29
CA LEU A 65 -9.72 24.64 4.95
C LEU A 65 -10.49 24.34 6.24
N ASP A 66 -11.74 24.82 6.34
CA ASP A 66 -12.58 24.70 7.53
C ASP A 66 -11.88 25.16 8.82
N GLY A 67 -11.12 26.25 8.72
CA GLY A 67 -10.34 26.81 9.84
C GLY A 67 -9.09 26.00 10.23
N ARG A 68 -8.84 24.85 9.60
CA ARG A 68 -7.72 23.94 9.87
C ARG A 68 -6.62 24.07 8.81
N LEU A 69 -5.37 23.99 9.23
CA LEU A 69 -4.23 23.93 8.33
C LEU A 69 -4.20 22.54 7.67
N ILE A 70 -4.24 22.53 6.33
CA ILE A 70 -4.14 21.31 5.53
C ILE A 70 -2.74 21.24 4.92
N ASP A 71 -2.26 20.01 4.75
CA ASP A 71 -0.91 19.70 4.28
C ASP A 71 -1.00 18.89 2.98
N PRO A 72 -1.11 19.57 1.82
CA PRO A 72 -1.11 18.89 0.54
C PRO A 72 0.32 18.51 0.14
N LYS A 73 0.50 17.24 -0.20
CA LYS A 73 1.77 16.66 -0.63
C LYS A 73 1.56 15.88 -1.92
N LYS A 74 2.61 15.76 -2.74
CA LYS A 74 2.58 14.82 -3.89
C LYS A 74 2.16 13.46 -3.36
N ALA A 75 1.06 12.91 -3.89
CA ALA A 75 0.64 11.59 -3.47
C ALA A 75 1.73 10.63 -3.93
N MET A 76 2.32 9.89 -2.98
CA MET A 76 2.92 8.62 -3.34
C MET A 76 1.79 7.81 -3.94
N ALA A 77 1.83 7.65 -5.27
CA ALA A 77 0.98 6.71 -5.91
C ALA A 77 1.41 5.35 -5.36
N MET A 78 0.64 4.82 -4.41
CA MET A 78 0.38 3.38 -4.41
C MET A 78 -0.31 3.13 -5.74
N LYS A 79 0.49 3.10 -6.81
CA LYS A 79 0.08 2.55 -8.08
C LYS A 79 -0.44 1.18 -7.67
N LYS A 80 -1.72 0.94 -7.93
CA LYS A 80 -2.13 -0.41 -8.29
C LYS A 80 -1.42 -0.66 -9.61
N ASP A 81 -0.10 -0.86 -9.55
CA ASP A 81 0.62 -1.42 -10.69
C ASP A 81 -0.15 -2.70 -11.03
N PRO A 82 -0.35 -2.97 -12.33
CA PRO A 82 -1.00 -4.20 -12.76
C PRO A 82 -0.35 -5.32 -11.97
N VAL A 83 -1.18 -6.07 -11.27
CA VAL A 83 -0.75 -6.96 -10.20
C VAL A 83 -0.15 -8.19 -10.88
N LYS A 84 1.02 -8.02 -11.48
CA LYS A 84 1.76 -9.09 -12.15
C LYS A 84 2.60 -9.85 -11.15
N LYS A 85 2.88 -9.24 -9.99
CA LYS A 85 3.65 -9.83 -8.91
C LYS A 85 2.75 -10.27 -7.77
N ILE A 86 2.89 -11.53 -7.37
CA ILE A 86 2.27 -12.11 -6.18
C ILE A 86 3.32 -12.41 -5.12
N PHE A 87 2.90 -12.31 -3.87
CA PHE A 87 3.60 -12.80 -2.70
C PHE A 87 2.99 -14.13 -2.31
N VAL A 88 3.82 -15.16 -2.17
CA VAL A 88 3.41 -16.48 -1.70
C VAL A 88 4.16 -16.76 -0.41
N GLY A 89 3.46 -16.74 0.72
CA GLY A 89 4.00 -16.99 2.06
C GLY A 89 3.61 -18.36 2.60
N GLY A 90 4.37 -18.89 3.56
CA GLY A 90 4.13 -20.23 4.11
C GLY A 90 4.65 -21.36 3.21
N LEU A 91 5.61 -21.07 2.33
CA LEU A 91 6.30 -22.11 1.58
C LEU A 91 7.26 -22.88 2.48
N ASN A 92 7.36 -24.19 2.24
CA ASN A 92 8.40 -25.00 2.86
C ASN A 92 9.77 -24.40 2.48
N PRO A 93 10.69 -24.15 3.43
CA PRO A 93 12.08 -23.81 3.09
C PRO A 93 12.74 -24.82 2.15
N GLU A 94 12.27 -26.05 2.04
CA GLU A 94 12.79 -27.03 1.07
C GLU A 94 12.22 -26.87 -0.35
N ALA A 95 11.17 -26.07 -0.53
CA ALA A 95 10.57 -25.83 -1.85
C ALA A 95 11.58 -25.13 -2.77
N THR A 96 11.92 -25.77 -3.88
CA THR A 96 12.79 -25.20 -4.92
C THR A 96 11.99 -24.32 -5.87
N GLU A 97 12.70 -23.41 -6.56
CA GLU A 97 12.11 -22.58 -7.60
C GLU A 97 11.39 -23.42 -8.66
N GLU A 98 11.96 -24.57 -9.04
CA GLU A 98 11.40 -25.49 -10.04
C GLU A 98 9.99 -25.96 -9.66
N LYS A 99 9.79 -26.42 -8.41
CA LYS A 99 8.48 -26.86 -7.92
C LYS A 99 7.46 -25.72 -7.88
N ILE A 100 7.92 -24.53 -7.52
CA ILE A 100 7.09 -23.32 -7.51
C ILE A 100 6.69 -22.99 -8.95
N ARG A 101 7.64 -23.04 -9.89
CA ARG A 101 7.40 -22.76 -11.31
C ARG A 101 6.47 -23.78 -11.95
N GLU A 102 6.61 -25.06 -11.61
CA GLU A 102 5.74 -26.13 -12.09
C GLU A 102 4.29 -25.91 -11.64
N TYR A 103 4.08 -25.66 -10.34
CA TYR A 103 2.73 -25.42 -9.79
C TYR A 103 2.11 -24.11 -10.28
N PHE A 104 2.85 -23.00 -10.21
CA PHE A 104 2.32 -21.69 -10.60
C PHE A 104 2.28 -21.51 -12.12
N GLY A 105 3.08 -22.28 -12.87
CA GLY A 105 3.08 -22.31 -14.33
C GLY A 105 1.79 -22.84 -14.91
N GLU A 106 1.05 -23.69 -14.17
CA GLU A 106 -0.30 -24.13 -14.57
C GLU A 106 -1.31 -22.97 -14.64
N PHE A 107 -1.10 -21.91 -13.85
CA PHE A 107 -2.00 -20.76 -13.84
C PHE A 107 -1.68 -19.76 -14.96
N GLY A 108 -0.41 -19.66 -15.35
CA GLY A 108 0.05 -18.84 -16.47
C GLY A 108 1.58 -18.70 -16.54
N GLU A 109 2.04 -18.00 -17.57
CA GLU A 109 3.48 -17.87 -17.83
C GLU A 109 4.18 -16.99 -16.80
N ILE A 110 5.15 -17.57 -16.09
CA ILE A 110 5.96 -16.90 -15.08
C ILE A 110 7.14 -16.21 -15.75
N GLU A 111 7.26 -14.91 -15.50
CA GLU A 111 8.35 -14.05 -15.97
C GLU A 111 9.57 -14.16 -15.04
N ALA A 112 9.36 -14.10 -13.72
CA ALA A 112 10.45 -14.14 -12.74
C ALA A 112 10.00 -14.69 -11.38
N ILE A 113 10.90 -15.38 -10.69
CA ILE A 113 10.69 -15.89 -9.32
C ILE A 113 11.81 -15.33 -8.43
N GLU A 114 11.46 -14.72 -7.30
CA GLU A 114 12.41 -14.17 -6.32
C GLU A 114 12.21 -14.86 -4.97
N LEU A 115 13.22 -15.61 -4.52
CA LEU A 115 13.25 -16.28 -3.21
C LEU A 115 14.17 -15.52 -2.24
N PRO A 116 13.70 -14.45 -1.56
CA PRO A 116 14.51 -13.74 -0.60
C PRO A 116 14.89 -14.62 0.60
N MET A 117 16.19 -14.77 0.81
CA MET A 117 16.77 -15.45 1.96
C MET A 117 17.00 -14.47 3.11
N ASP A 118 16.91 -14.95 4.34
CA ASP A 118 17.19 -14.11 5.50
C ASP A 118 18.70 -13.84 5.59
N PRO A 119 19.17 -12.58 5.53
CA PRO A 119 20.60 -12.29 5.51
C PRO A 119 21.30 -12.64 6.83
N LYS A 120 20.56 -12.80 7.94
CA LYS A 120 21.15 -13.13 9.25
C LYS A 120 21.29 -14.62 9.49
N THR A 121 20.34 -15.41 9.01
CA THR A 121 20.28 -16.86 9.29
C THR A 121 20.58 -17.72 8.07
N ASN A 122 20.72 -17.11 6.88
CA ASN A 122 20.82 -17.78 5.58
C ASN A 122 19.69 -18.80 5.31
N LYS A 123 18.61 -18.73 6.10
CA LYS A 123 17.43 -19.59 5.92
C LYS A 123 16.44 -18.88 5.01
N ARG A 124 15.79 -19.64 4.14
CA ARG A 124 14.67 -19.15 3.32
C ARG A 124 13.58 -18.63 4.26
N ARG A 125 13.09 -17.40 4.02
CA ARG A 125 12.10 -16.75 4.91
C ARG A 125 10.69 -17.34 4.79
N GLY A 126 10.54 -18.51 4.17
CA GLY A 126 9.25 -19.18 3.94
C GLY A 126 8.32 -18.41 3.01
N PHE A 127 8.85 -17.51 2.19
CA PHE A 127 8.08 -16.79 1.17
C PHE A 127 8.85 -16.57 -0.12
N VAL A 128 8.11 -16.42 -1.21
CA VAL A 128 8.62 -16.15 -2.57
C VAL A 128 7.77 -15.04 -3.20
N PHE A 129 8.37 -14.30 -4.13
CA PHE A 129 7.63 -13.44 -5.04
C PHE A 129 7.65 -14.05 -6.44
N ILE A 130 6.49 -14.08 -7.09
CA ILE A 130 6.34 -14.60 -8.45
C ILE A 130 5.79 -13.48 -9.30
N THR A 131 6.48 -13.17 -10.39
CA THR A 131 6.06 -12.21 -11.41
C THR A 131 5.59 -12.99 -12.62
N PHE A 132 4.33 -12.80 -13.01
CA PHE A 132 3.77 -13.34 -14.25
C PHE A 132 3.91 -12.33 -15.38
N LYS A 133 3.95 -12.82 -16.62
CA LYS A 133 3.87 -11.95 -17.81
C LYS A 133 2.54 -11.20 -17.87
N GLU A 134 1.46 -11.90 -17.54
CA GLU A 134 0.07 -11.45 -17.63
C GLU A 134 -0.56 -11.26 -16.24
N GLU A 135 -1.60 -10.42 -16.14
CA GLU A 135 -2.35 -10.20 -14.89
C GLU A 135 -3.43 -11.28 -14.61
N ASP A 136 -3.86 -12.00 -15.65
CA ASP A 136 -4.86 -13.06 -15.59
C ASP A 136 -4.50 -14.20 -14.62
N PRO A 137 -3.28 -14.79 -14.67
CA PRO A 137 -2.85 -15.80 -13.70
C PRO A 137 -2.91 -15.28 -12.26
N VAL A 138 -2.58 -14.01 -12.03
CA VAL A 138 -2.61 -13.45 -10.68
C VAL A 138 -4.02 -13.41 -10.12
N LYS A 139 -5.03 -13.08 -10.93
CA LYS A 139 -6.44 -13.11 -10.50
C LYS A 139 -6.86 -14.54 -10.14
N LYS A 140 -6.58 -15.51 -11.02
CA LYS A 140 -6.92 -16.94 -10.81
C LYS A 140 -6.26 -17.52 -9.56
N VAL A 141 -5.00 -17.17 -9.32
CA VAL A 141 -4.28 -17.60 -8.13
C VAL A 141 -4.88 -16.93 -6.88
N LEU A 142 -5.28 -15.66 -6.94
CA LEU A 142 -5.89 -14.96 -5.81
C LEU A 142 -7.33 -15.38 -5.50
N GLU A 143 -8.04 -16.04 -6.42
CA GLU A 143 -9.37 -16.62 -6.14
C GLU A 143 -9.29 -17.68 -5.03
N LYS A 144 -8.18 -18.41 -4.96
CA LYS A 144 -7.94 -19.40 -3.91
C LYS A 144 -7.14 -18.77 -2.77
N LYS A 145 -7.79 -18.67 -1.61
CA LYS A 145 -7.20 -18.07 -0.40
C LYS A 145 -5.94 -18.81 0.10
N PHE A 146 -5.86 -20.11 -0.17
CA PHE A 146 -4.72 -20.96 0.18
C PHE A 146 -4.41 -21.93 -0.94
N HIS A 147 -3.12 -22.13 -1.20
CA HIS A 147 -2.61 -23.13 -2.14
C HIS A 147 -1.78 -24.16 -1.38
N ASN A 148 -1.60 -25.34 -1.95
CA ASN A 148 -0.74 -26.36 -1.37
C ASN A 148 0.41 -26.61 -2.32
N VAL A 149 1.63 -26.21 -1.92
CA VAL A 149 2.84 -26.30 -2.73
C VAL A 149 3.89 -27.08 -1.95
N SER A 150 4.39 -28.18 -2.53
CA SER A 150 5.34 -29.07 -1.86
C SER A 150 4.86 -29.61 -0.50
N GLY A 151 3.55 -29.85 -0.34
CA GLY A 151 2.95 -30.35 0.90
C GLY A 151 2.74 -29.29 1.99
N SER A 152 3.09 -28.02 1.73
CA SER A 152 2.85 -26.90 2.64
C SER A 152 1.70 -26.02 2.16
N LYS A 153 0.86 -25.61 3.12
CA LYS A 153 -0.22 -24.64 2.90
C LYS A 153 0.36 -23.24 2.76
N CYS A 154 0.31 -22.70 1.55
CA CYS A 154 0.81 -21.38 1.21
C CYS A 154 -0.34 -20.36 1.12
N GLU A 155 -0.11 -19.16 1.63
CA GLU A 155 -1.00 -18.02 1.52
C GLU A 155 -0.52 -17.10 0.40
N ILE A 156 -1.45 -16.66 -0.45
CA ILE A 156 -1.11 -15.81 -1.60
C ILE A 156 -1.74 -14.44 -1.43
N LYS A 157 -0.91 -13.42 -1.64
CA LYS A 157 -1.29 -12.02 -1.57
C LYS A 157 -0.76 -11.28 -2.77
N VAL A 158 -1.39 -10.16 -3.08
CA VAL A 158 -0.83 -9.16 -3.99
C VAL A 158 0.53 -8.71 -3.45
N ALA A 159 1.58 -8.79 -4.26
CA ALA A 159 2.88 -8.30 -3.84
C ALA A 159 2.81 -6.78 -3.67
N GLN A 160 3.18 -6.32 -2.49
CA GLN A 160 3.31 -4.89 -2.24
C GLN A 160 4.71 -4.42 -2.66
N PRO A 161 4.85 -3.19 -3.20
CA PRO A 161 6.16 -2.65 -3.53
C PRO A 161 7.06 -2.60 -2.27
N LYS A 162 8.36 -2.81 -2.50
CA LYS A 162 9.39 -2.94 -1.45
C LYS A 162 9.38 -1.76 -0.46
N GLU A 163 9.04 -0.55 -0.92
CA GLU A 163 8.88 0.66 -0.09
C GLU A 163 7.76 0.54 0.96
N VAL A 164 6.64 -0.11 0.63
CA VAL A 164 5.52 -0.32 1.57
C VAL A 164 5.94 -1.33 2.66
N TYR A 165 6.74 -2.33 2.29
CA TYR A 165 7.27 -3.34 3.21
C TYR A 165 8.27 -2.75 4.22
N GLN A 166 9.12 -1.82 3.78
CA GLN A 166 10.05 -1.11 4.66
C GLN A 166 9.32 -0.20 5.66
N GLN A 167 8.23 0.45 5.23
CA GLN A 167 7.45 1.33 6.10
C GLN A 167 6.59 0.54 7.13
N GLN A 168 6.11 -0.67 6.79
CA GLN A 168 5.39 -1.53 7.74
C GLN A 168 6.30 -2.17 8.80
N GLN A 169 7.56 -2.49 8.48
CA GLN A 169 8.53 -2.92 9.49
C GLN A 169 8.90 -1.78 10.45
N PHE A 170 8.84 -0.52 10.01
CA PHE A 170 9.00 0.64 10.88
C PHE A 170 7.76 0.96 11.73
N SER A 171 6.55 0.61 11.28
CA SER A 171 5.33 0.82 12.07
C SER A 171 5.02 -0.34 13.04
N SER A 172 5.61 -1.52 12.85
CA SER A 172 5.51 -2.65 13.79
C SER A 172 6.77 -2.85 14.65
N GLY A 173 7.73 -1.91 14.59
CA GLY A 173 9.00 -1.94 15.33
C GLY A 173 9.16 -0.83 16.39
N GLY A 174 8.19 0.06 16.57
CA GLY A 174 8.27 1.18 17.51
C GLY A 174 7.08 1.19 18.47
N GLY A 175 7.19 0.51 19.61
CA GLY A 175 6.07 0.47 20.55
C GLY A 175 6.28 -0.32 21.85
N ARG A 176 7.48 -0.27 22.45
CA ARG A 176 7.63 -0.60 23.88
C ARG A 176 8.47 0.48 24.58
N GLY A 177 8.06 1.73 24.38
CA GLY A 177 8.39 2.81 25.31
C GLY A 177 7.58 2.61 26.58
N SER A 178 8.23 2.03 27.59
CA SER A 178 7.71 1.90 28.95
C SER A 178 7.36 3.29 29.48
N TYR A 179 6.06 3.59 29.63
CA TYR A 179 5.58 4.73 30.41
C TYR A 179 5.80 4.39 31.90
N GLY A 180 7.01 4.64 32.37
CA GLY A 180 7.36 4.62 33.79
C GLY A 180 6.76 5.86 34.46
N GLY A 181 5.81 5.61 35.37
CA GLY A 181 4.96 6.60 36.00
C GLY A 181 5.67 7.59 36.93
N ARG A 182 5.00 8.73 37.09
CA ARG A 182 5.16 9.67 38.20
C ARG A 182 4.80 9.02 39.54
N GLY A 183 5.58 9.36 40.56
CA GLY A 183 5.24 9.40 42.00
C GLY A 183 6.52 9.89 42.71
N ARG A 184 6.64 11.06 43.35
CA ARG A 184 5.79 11.76 44.33
C ARG A 184 5.30 10.81 45.43
N GLY A 185 5.99 10.86 46.57
CA GLY A 185 5.77 10.11 47.80
C GLY A 185 7.09 10.03 48.55
#